data_AF-Q4S653-F1
#
_entry.id   AF-Q4S653-F1
#
_cell.length_a   1.000
_cell.length_b   1.000
_cell.length_c   1.000
_cell.angle_alpha   90.00
_cell.angle_beta   90.00
_cell.angle_gamma   90.00
#
_symmetry.space_group_name_H-M   'P 1'
#
loop_
_entity.id
_entity.type
_entity.pdbx_description
1 polymer ?
#
loop_
_entity_poly.entity_id
_entity_poly.type
_entity_poly.pdbx_seq_one_letter_code
_entity_poly.pdbx_strand_id
1 'polypeptide(L)'
;MVLKDSDILLSTFPSGSQATFVCSVGYTPEGGSGVVTCNAGSWSAATLKCQKKTCGSPGEVENGDIDFPTGNEFGDKLVVKCRPGYILVGQSEILCGDQGWMGRLPTCEVVTCDEPSQITDGSFSPVKESYNYLDVVTYSCGGLTVSGSQTVTCSEDGTFKPGPPKCIKVECADPKVDNGEWVSGSRPPHKYQATVTYRCNAGYKMEGEPTLECGINSQWTPGIPKCTATAVKPTKPTLVTTTMPNPVPPHDNSNTSTIVGVVVGLLLVGGGAVGLWMCKKKSER
;
A
#
# COMPACT_ATOMS: atom_id res chain seq x y z
N MET A 1 -68.39 5.97 10.60
CA MET A 1 -68.28 4.89 9.60
C MET A 1 -66.84 4.83 9.11
N VAL A 2 -66.23 3.67 8.97
CA VAL A 2 -64.86 3.53 8.39
C VAL A 2 -65.02 3.13 6.93
N LEU A 3 -64.37 3.85 6.01
CA LEU A 3 -64.44 3.56 4.57
C LEU A 3 -63.56 2.36 4.18
N LYS A 4 -63.90 1.73 3.06
CA LYS A 4 -63.19 0.60 2.43
C LYS A 4 -62.83 0.91 0.97
N ASP A 5 -62.01 0.06 0.35
CA ASP A 5 -61.57 0.22 -1.04
C ASP A 5 -62.74 0.24 -2.06
N SER A 6 -63.87 -0.41 -1.72
CA SER A 6 -65.13 -0.33 -2.48
C SER A 6 -65.70 1.08 -2.59
N ASP A 7 -65.38 1.93 -1.63
CA ASP A 7 -66.03 3.22 -1.42
C ASP A 7 -65.33 4.34 -2.21
N ILE A 8 -64.22 4.03 -2.87
CA ILE A 8 -63.43 4.94 -3.72
C ILE A 8 -64.21 5.49 -4.93
N LEU A 9 -65.32 4.84 -5.30
CA LEU A 9 -66.22 5.25 -6.38
C LEU A 9 -67.38 6.13 -5.90
N LEU A 10 -67.51 6.38 -4.59
CA LEU A 10 -68.58 7.20 -4.02
C LEU A 10 -68.20 8.69 -4.03
N SER A 11 -69.10 9.53 -4.50
CA SER A 11 -68.95 11.00 -4.52
C SER A 11 -69.56 11.70 -3.31
N THR A 12 -70.30 10.98 -2.46
CA THR A 12 -70.97 11.53 -1.26
C THR A 12 -70.82 10.58 -0.07
N PHE A 13 -70.55 11.14 1.10
CA PHE A 13 -70.30 10.42 2.35
C PHE A 13 -71.09 11.05 3.50
N PRO A 14 -71.77 10.26 4.36
CA PRO A 14 -72.50 10.82 5.50
C PRO A 14 -71.55 11.46 6.51
N SER A 15 -72.02 12.51 7.19
CA SER A 15 -71.25 13.19 8.25
C SER A 15 -70.90 12.21 9.38
N GLY A 16 -69.65 12.21 9.86
CA GLY A 16 -69.12 11.16 10.75
C GLY A 16 -68.56 9.93 10.01
N SER A 17 -68.41 9.99 8.68
CA SER A 17 -67.53 9.07 7.94
C SER A 17 -66.07 9.41 8.20
N GLN A 18 -65.22 8.39 8.30
CA GLN A 18 -63.79 8.48 8.56
C GLN A 18 -63.00 7.67 7.55
N ALA A 19 -61.91 8.28 7.07
CA ALA A 19 -60.89 7.65 6.25
C ALA A 19 -59.55 7.73 6.99
N THR A 20 -58.72 6.70 6.85
CA THR A 20 -57.43 6.61 7.54
C THR A 20 -56.32 6.54 6.50
N PHE A 21 -55.52 7.61 6.41
CA PHE A 21 -54.27 7.62 5.67
C PHE A 21 -53.19 6.88 6.46
N VAL A 22 -52.36 6.13 5.74
CA VAL A 22 -51.14 5.49 6.24
C VAL A 22 -49.95 5.96 5.40
N CYS A 23 -48.75 5.88 5.97
CA CYS A 23 -47.53 6.20 5.22
C CYS A 23 -47.23 5.14 4.16
N SER A 24 -46.62 5.56 3.06
CA SER A 24 -46.16 4.67 1.98
C SER A 24 -45.18 3.61 2.48
N VAL A 25 -45.03 2.52 1.72
CA VAL A 25 -43.98 1.51 1.94
C VAL A 25 -42.61 2.21 2.03
N GLY A 26 -41.83 1.85 3.05
CA GLY A 26 -40.54 2.50 3.36
C GLY A 26 -40.62 3.76 4.24
N TYR A 27 -41.81 4.22 4.63
CA TYR A 27 -42.02 5.39 5.49
C TYR A 27 -42.72 5.03 6.81
N THR A 28 -42.60 5.91 7.80
CA THR A 28 -43.27 5.83 9.12
C THR A 28 -43.89 7.17 9.53
N PRO A 29 -44.94 7.18 10.37
CA PRO A 29 -45.49 8.41 10.92
C PRO A 29 -44.44 9.18 11.74
N GLU A 30 -44.28 10.46 11.44
CA GLU A 30 -43.50 11.43 12.24
C GLU A 30 -44.43 12.20 13.20
N GLY A 31 -45.67 12.47 12.80
CA GLY A 31 -46.66 13.13 13.64
C GLY A 31 -47.96 13.49 12.89
N GLY A 32 -48.90 14.11 13.61
CA GLY A 32 -50.23 14.46 13.10
C GLY A 32 -51.20 13.27 13.07
N SER A 33 -52.42 13.49 12.55
CA SER A 33 -53.45 12.47 12.42
C SER A 33 -53.54 11.94 10.98
N GLY A 34 -53.47 10.61 10.84
CA GLY A 34 -53.86 9.89 9.63
C GLY A 34 -55.38 9.79 9.45
N VAL A 35 -56.17 9.93 10.53
CA VAL A 35 -57.63 9.90 10.46
C VAL A 35 -58.15 11.27 10.05
N VAL A 36 -58.93 11.31 8.96
CA VAL A 36 -59.77 12.44 8.56
C VAL A 36 -61.25 12.10 8.74
N THR A 37 -62.07 13.09 9.06
CA THR A 37 -63.52 12.94 9.27
C THR A 37 -64.30 13.85 8.33
N CYS A 38 -65.33 13.33 7.66
CA CYS A 38 -66.30 14.10 6.89
C CYS A 38 -67.27 14.79 7.84
N ASN A 39 -67.33 16.12 7.78
CA ASN A 39 -68.20 16.97 8.59
C ASN A 39 -68.99 17.89 7.64
N ALA A 40 -70.32 17.75 7.62
CA ALA A 40 -71.22 18.57 6.78
C ALA A 40 -70.80 18.69 5.30
N GLY A 41 -70.27 17.60 4.73
CA GLY A 41 -69.81 17.55 3.32
C GLY A 41 -68.35 17.94 3.07
N SER A 42 -67.62 18.41 4.10
CA SER A 42 -66.17 18.71 4.01
C SER A 42 -65.34 17.72 4.81
N TRP A 43 -64.22 17.24 4.25
CA TRP A 43 -63.24 16.46 5.00
C TRP A 43 -62.35 17.38 5.86
N SER A 44 -62.07 16.97 7.10
CA SER A 44 -61.04 17.60 7.93
C SER A 44 -59.66 17.49 7.27
N ALA A 45 -58.79 18.49 7.45
CA ALA A 45 -57.44 18.46 6.90
C ALA A 45 -56.64 17.22 7.35
N ALA A 46 -56.04 16.51 6.38
CA ALA A 46 -55.04 15.50 6.66
C ALA A 46 -53.80 16.19 7.26
N THR A 47 -53.32 15.69 8.41
CA THR A 47 -52.18 16.29 9.14
C THR A 47 -51.02 15.32 9.33
N LEU A 48 -51.19 14.06 8.92
CA LEU A 48 -50.15 13.02 8.95
C LEU A 48 -48.89 13.48 8.19
N LYS A 49 -47.77 13.49 8.90
CA LYS A 49 -46.43 13.59 8.35
C LYS A 49 -45.78 12.21 8.33
N CYS A 50 -45.05 11.91 7.26
CA CYS A 50 -44.34 10.66 7.08
C CYS A 50 -42.86 10.94 6.79
N GLN A 51 -41.98 10.29 7.55
CA GLN A 51 -40.53 10.29 7.38
C GLN A 51 -40.07 8.93 6.81
N LYS A 52 -38.87 8.84 6.25
CA LYS A 52 -38.32 7.53 5.83
C LYS A 52 -38.13 6.62 7.05
N LYS A 53 -38.17 5.30 6.84
CA LYS A 53 -37.63 4.32 7.80
C LYS A 53 -36.11 4.37 7.80
N THR A 54 -35.49 4.14 8.95
CA THR A 54 -34.05 3.86 9.09
C THR A 54 -33.84 2.34 9.19
N CYS A 55 -32.82 1.79 8.53
CA CYS A 55 -32.58 0.33 8.54
C CYS A 55 -31.79 -0.19 9.74
N GLY A 56 -31.31 0.70 10.62
CA GLY A 56 -30.61 0.33 11.85
C GLY A 56 -29.19 -0.18 11.59
N SER A 57 -28.63 -0.95 12.54
CA SER A 57 -27.32 -1.58 12.33
C SER A 57 -27.46 -2.80 11.41
N PRO A 58 -26.62 -2.94 10.37
CA PRO A 58 -26.57 -4.15 9.54
C PRO A 58 -25.88 -5.33 10.22
N GLY A 59 -25.19 -5.11 11.34
CA GLY A 59 -24.21 -6.04 11.92
C GLY A 59 -22.77 -5.62 11.60
N GLU A 60 -21.85 -6.57 11.69
CA GLU A 60 -20.41 -6.39 11.44
C GLU A 60 -19.92 -7.42 10.42
N VAL A 61 -18.84 -7.11 9.69
CA VAL A 61 -18.16 -8.04 8.77
C VAL A 61 -16.77 -8.31 9.30
N GLU A 62 -16.48 -9.55 9.66
CA GLU A 62 -15.13 -9.94 10.09
C GLU A 62 -14.14 -9.71 8.94
N ASN A 63 -13.00 -9.08 9.23
CA ASN A 63 -11.96 -8.69 8.25
C ASN A 63 -12.46 -7.76 7.12
N GLY A 64 -13.60 -7.09 7.32
CA GLY A 64 -14.09 -6.02 6.45
C GLY A 64 -14.50 -4.78 7.23
N ASP A 65 -14.93 -3.77 6.48
CA ASP A 65 -15.41 -2.47 6.95
C ASP A 65 -16.67 -2.09 6.17
N ILE A 66 -17.64 -1.46 6.84
CA ILE A 66 -18.96 -1.12 6.28
C ILE A 66 -19.08 0.40 6.14
N ASP A 67 -19.15 0.89 4.90
CA ASP A 67 -19.43 2.29 4.57
C ASP A 67 -20.93 2.52 4.36
N PHE A 68 -21.40 3.73 4.71
CA PHE A 68 -22.77 4.19 4.44
C PHE A 68 -22.74 5.41 3.49
N PRO A 69 -22.34 5.25 2.21
CA PRO A 69 -22.04 6.37 1.31
C PRO A 69 -23.25 7.23 0.92
N THR A 70 -24.48 6.77 1.22
CA THR A 70 -25.72 7.49 0.92
C THR A 70 -26.60 7.72 2.15
N GLY A 71 -26.35 7.03 3.26
CA GLY A 71 -27.16 7.08 4.48
C GLY A 71 -27.55 5.70 5.00
N ASN A 72 -28.58 5.67 5.84
CA ASN A 72 -29.17 4.47 6.48
C ASN A 72 -30.71 4.56 6.45
N GLU A 73 -31.28 5.35 5.55
CA GLU A 73 -32.72 5.50 5.39
C GLU A 73 -33.23 4.74 4.16
N PHE A 74 -34.54 4.53 4.08
CA PHE A 74 -35.18 3.80 2.99
C PHE A 74 -34.75 4.30 1.59
N GLY A 75 -34.27 3.37 0.76
CA GLY A 75 -33.70 3.62 -0.57
C GLY A 75 -32.20 3.89 -0.60
N ASP A 76 -31.55 4.12 0.54
CA ASP A 76 -30.10 4.29 0.64
C ASP A 76 -29.38 2.93 0.52
N LYS A 77 -28.06 2.93 0.34
CA LYS A 77 -27.20 1.73 0.38
C LYS A 77 -26.02 1.85 1.34
N LEU A 78 -25.65 0.71 1.92
CA LEU A 78 -24.33 0.46 2.48
C LEU A 78 -23.42 -0.21 1.43
N VAL A 79 -22.11 -0.12 1.65
CA VAL A 79 -21.09 -0.80 0.83
C VAL A 79 -20.05 -1.44 1.75
N VAL A 80 -19.77 -2.73 1.56
CA VAL A 80 -18.74 -3.46 2.30
C VAL A 80 -17.45 -3.48 1.50
N LYS A 81 -16.33 -3.27 2.21
CA LYS A 81 -14.96 -3.40 1.69
C LYS A 81 -14.20 -4.38 2.56
N CYS A 82 -13.46 -5.30 1.96
CA CYS A 82 -12.56 -6.18 2.69
C CYS A 82 -11.22 -5.50 2.95
N ARG A 83 -10.57 -5.87 4.05
CA ARG A 83 -9.25 -5.36 4.44
C ARG A 83 -8.15 -5.99 3.56
N PRO A 84 -6.94 -5.39 3.50
CA PRO A 84 -5.83 -5.93 2.70
C PRO A 84 -5.56 -7.40 3.02
N GLY A 85 -5.47 -8.23 1.98
CA GLY A 85 -5.32 -9.67 2.10
C GLY A 85 -6.61 -10.47 2.31
N TYR A 86 -7.79 -9.86 2.12
CA TYR A 86 -9.09 -10.54 2.15
C TYR A 86 -9.91 -10.24 0.89
N ILE A 87 -10.61 -11.25 0.36
CA ILE A 87 -11.48 -11.17 -0.82
C ILE A 87 -12.96 -11.13 -0.42
N LEU A 88 -13.74 -10.35 -1.17
CA LEU A 88 -15.17 -10.19 -0.92
C LEU A 88 -15.98 -11.32 -1.58
N VAL A 89 -16.64 -12.12 -0.75
CA VAL A 89 -17.51 -13.23 -1.15
C VAL A 89 -18.96 -12.85 -0.88
N GLY A 90 -19.69 -12.49 -1.95
CA GLY A 90 -21.10 -12.08 -1.89
C GLY A 90 -21.37 -10.79 -2.66
N GLN A 91 -22.41 -10.05 -2.25
CA GLN A 91 -22.72 -8.73 -2.81
C GLN A 91 -22.08 -7.64 -1.95
N SER A 92 -21.31 -6.75 -2.56
CA SER A 92 -20.65 -5.64 -1.85
C SER A 92 -21.61 -4.51 -1.48
N GLU A 93 -22.75 -4.38 -2.15
CA GLU A 93 -23.74 -3.34 -1.86
C GLU A 93 -25.05 -3.96 -1.34
N ILE A 94 -25.64 -3.36 -0.30
CA ILE A 94 -26.93 -3.77 0.26
C ILE A 94 -27.82 -2.55 0.40
N LEU A 95 -29.07 -2.66 -0.06
CA LEU A 95 -30.07 -1.60 -0.03
C LEU A 95 -30.84 -1.57 1.30
N CYS A 96 -31.20 -0.38 1.77
CA CYS A 96 -32.12 -0.18 2.89
C CYS A 96 -33.58 -0.29 2.41
N GLY A 97 -34.20 -1.43 2.71
CA GLY A 97 -35.58 -1.74 2.36
C GLY A 97 -36.59 -1.35 3.45
N ASP A 98 -37.86 -1.65 3.21
CA ASP A 98 -38.94 -1.26 4.13
C ASP A 98 -38.99 -2.09 5.43
N GLN A 99 -38.23 -3.18 5.52
CA GLN A 99 -38.10 -4.05 6.69
C GLN A 99 -36.67 -4.06 7.28
N GLY A 100 -35.78 -3.20 6.80
CA GLY A 100 -34.34 -3.23 7.13
C GLY A 100 -33.46 -3.52 5.91
N TRP A 101 -32.18 -3.83 6.17
CA TRP A 101 -31.19 -4.10 5.13
C TRP A 101 -31.55 -5.34 4.28
N MET A 102 -31.64 -5.16 2.96
CA MET A 102 -32.17 -6.16 2.01
C MET A 102 -31.12 -7.19 1.59
N GLY A 103 -30.76 -8.11 2.50
CA GLY A 103 -29.90 -9.23 2.14
C GLY A 103 -29.23 -9.90 3.33
N ARG A 104 -28.02 -10.39 3.08
CA ARG A 104 -27.06 -10.85 4.10
C ARG A 104 -25.78 -10.07 3.88
N LEU A 105 -25.04 -9.75 4.94
CA LEU A 105 -23.69 -9.23 4.78
C LEU A 105 -22.82 -10.24 4.01
N PRO A 106 -21.94 -9.78 3.08
CA PRO A 106 -20.94 -10.63 2.45
C PRO A 106 -19.85 -11.04 3.45
N THR A 107 -19.10 -12.08 3.11
CA THR A 107 -17.94 -12.53 3.88
C THR A 107 -16.65 -11.94 3.29
N CYS A 108 -15.69 -11.58 4.13
CA CYS A 108 -14.32 -11.28 3.72
C CYS A 108 -13.42 -12.49 4.04
N GLU A 109 -13.22 -13.35 3.04
CA GLU A 109 -12.42 -14.58 3.18
C GLU A 109 -10.93 -14.27 2.94
N VAL A 110 -10.02 -14.96 3.63
CA VAL A 110 -8.59 -14.68 3.53
C VAL A 110 -8.04 -15.06 2.16
N VAL A 111 -7.16 -14.23 1.58
CA VAL A 111 -6.42 -14.59 0.37
C VAL A 111 -5.55 -15.81 0.66
N THR A 112 -5.72 -16.86 -0.13
CA THR A 112 -4.83 -18.02 -0.16
C THR A 112 -3.90 -17.93 -1.36
N CYS A 113 -2.62 -18.24 -1.17
CA CYS A 113 -1.65 -18.36 -2.26
C CYS A 113 -1.55 -19.80 -2.79
N ASP A 114 -1.22 -19.91 -4.08
CA ASP A 114 -0.77 -21.15 -4.71
C ASP A 114 0.47 -21.74 -3.99
N GLU A 115 0.73 -23.04 -4.13
CA GLU A 115 1.91 -23.69 -3.56
C GLU A 115 3.22 -22.99 -3.99
N PRO A 116 4.16 -22.71 -3.08
CA PRO A 116 5.46 -22.14 -3.43
C PRO A 116 6.17 -22.97 -4.50
N SER A 117 6.68 -22.31 -5.54
CA SER A 117 7.29 -23.02 -6.67
C SER A 117 8.57 -23.76 -6.25
N GLN A 118 8.56 -25.09 -6.44
CA GLN A 118 9.73 -25.94 -6.23
C GLN A 118 10.94 -25.46 -7.05
N ILE A 119 12.14 -25.44 -6.45
CA ILE A 119 13.38 -24.94 -7.10
C ILE A 119 14.43 -26.05 -7.24
N THR A 120 15.18 -26.02 -8.34
CA THR A 120 16.30 -26.94 -8.58
C THR A 120 17.38 -26.78 -7.52
N ASP A 121 17.94 -27.91 -7.06
CA ASP A 121 18.98 -27.99 -6.02
C ASP A 121 18.64 -27.28 -4.70
N GLY A 122 17.34 -27.20 -4.38
CA GLY A 122 16.84 -26.64 -3.14
C GLY A 122 15.51 -27.24 -2.68
N SER A 123 14.98 -26.69 -1.59
CA SER A 123 13.69 -27.02 -1.00
C SER A 123 13.14 -25.81 -0.25
N PHE A 124 11.91 -25.89 0.28
CA PHE A 124 11.35 -24.86 1.14
C PHE A 124 10.68 -25.41 2.39
N SER A 125 10.47 -24.54 3.39
CA SER A 125 9.68 -24.83 4.58
C SER A 125 8.96 -23.59 5.13
N PRO A 126 7.83 -23.73 5.84
CA PRO A 126 7.08 -24.98 6.04
C PRO A 126 6.35 -25.42 4.77
N VAL A 127 6.14 -26.73 4.63
CA VAL A 127 5.18 -27.29 3.66
C VAL A 127 3.80 -27.33 4.32
N LYS A 128 2.77 -26.82 3.64
CA LYS A 128 1.37 -26.77 4.09
C LYS A 128 0.42 -27.19 2.97
N GLU A 129 -0.81 -27.57 3.33
CA GLU A 129 -1.91 -27.81 2.37
C GLU A 129 -2.47 -26.50 1.79
N SER A 130 -2.38 -25.39 2.52
CA SER A 130 -2.71 -24.04 2.05
C SER A 130 -1.81 -23.00 2.73
N TYR A 131 -1.66 -21.85 2.06
CA TYR A 131 -0.92 -20.70 2.56
C TYR A 131 -1.81 -19.47 2.55
N ASN A 132 -2.00 -18.85 3.72
CA ASN A 132 -2.83 -17.66 3.86
C ASN A 132 -2.00 -16.39 3.68
N TYR A 133 -2.65 -15.25 3.43
CA TYR A 133 -2.01 -13.94 3.40
C TYR A 133 -1.04 -13.73 4.58
N LEU A 134 0.15 -13.19 4.29
CA LEU A 134 1.29 -13.03 5.20
C LEU A 134 1.97 -14.32 5.70
N ASP A 135 1.58 -15.52 5.26
CA ASP A 135 2.40 -16.72 5.48
C ASP A 135 3.78 -16.55 4.82
N VAL A 136 4.82 -16.90 5.58
CA VAL A 136 6.21 -16.82 5.14
C VAL A 136 6.75 -18.22 4.87
N VAL A 137 7.39 -18.39 3.72
CA VAL A 137 8.08 -19.61 3.31
C VAL A 137 9.56 -19.28 3.08
N THR A 138 10.44 -20.15 3.59
CA THR A 138 11.90 -19.99 3.51
C THR A 138 12.48 -21.10 2.64
N TYR A 139 13.21 -20.71 1.60
CA TYR A 139 13.94 -21.63 0.74
C TYR A 139 15.31 -22.00 1.34
N SER A 140 15.82 -23.18 0.97
CA SER A 140 17.16 -23.66 1.34
C SER A 140 17.83 -24.31 0.14
N CYS A 141 19.08 -23.95 -0.13
CA CYS A 141 19.84 -24.40 -1.31
C CYS A 141 20.86 -25.50 -1.02
N GLY A 142 20.68 -26.29 0.06
CA GLY A 142 21.49 -27.49 0.32
C GLY A 142 23.01 -27.28 0.51
N GLY A 143 23.49 -26.04 0.65
CA GLY A 143 24.92 -25.69 0.68
C GLY A 143 25.45 -25.01 -0.60
N LEU A 144 24.60 -24.81 -1.62
CA LEU A 144 24.84 -23.88 -2.74
C LEU A 144 24.53 -22.43 -2.34
N THR A 145 24.96 -21.49 -3.18
CA THR A 145 24.71 -20.06 -2.99
C THR A 145 23.26 -19.71 -3.39
N VAL A 146 22.58 -18.91 -2.57
CA VAL A 146 21.24 -18.37 -2.86
C VAL A 146 21.38 -17.12 -3.72
N SER A 147 20.66 -17.08 -4.86
CA SER A 147 20.56 -15.90 -5.73
C SER A 147 19.11 -15.42 -5.79
N GLY A 148 18.80 -14.34 -5.07
CA GLY A 148 17.45 -13.81 -4.89
C GLY A 148 17.10 -13.70 -3.41
N SER A 149 15.81 -13.52 -3.08
CA SER A 149 15.36 -13.56 -1.68
C SER A 149 15.24 -15.00 -1.20
N GLN A 150 15.83 -15.31 -0.04
CA GLN A 150 15.68 -16.63 0.57
C GLN A 150 14.28 -16.84 1.16
N THR A 151 13.62 -15.76 1.61
CA THR A 151 12.25 -15.76 2.14
C THR A 151 11.27 -15.16 1.14
N VAL A 152 10.07 -15.72 1.11
CA VAL A 152 8.94 -15.26 0.30
C VAL A 152 7.68 -15.22 1.18
N THR A 153 6.78 -14.27 0.91
CA THR A 153 5.58 -14.04 1.71
C THR A 153 4.34 -14.10 0.82
N CYS A 154 3.26 -14.74 1.27
CA CYS A 154 2.00 -14.78 0.54
C CYS A 154 1.38 -13.37 0.46
N SER A 155 1.15 -12.89 -0.76
CA SER A 155 0.70 -11.54 -1.08
C SER A 155 -0.79 -11.44 -1.37
N GLU A 156 -1.31 -10.22 -1.45
CA GLU A 156 -2.74 -9.90 -1.61
C GLU A 156 -3.34 -10.35 -2.95
N ASP A 157 -2.51 -10.73 -3.93
CA ASP A 157 -2.92 -11.26 -5.23
C ASP A 157 -2.79 -12.78 -5.36
N GLY A 158 -2.65 -13.50 -4.25
CA GLY A 158 -2.52 -14.97 -4.24
C GLY A 158 -1.16 -15.49 -4.71
N THR A 159 -0.15 -14.63 -4.83
CA THR A 159 1.20 -15.03 -5.23
C THR A 159 2.23 -14.83 -4.12
N PHE A 160 3.24 -15.68 -4.08
CA PHE A 160 4.39 -15.51 -3.19
C PHE A 160 5.34 -14.42 -3.70
N LYS A 161 5.62 -13.42 -2.85
CA LYS A 161 6.48 -12.28 -3.17
C LYS A 161 7.58 -12.04 -2.13
N PRO A 162 8.79 -11.64 -2.55
CA PRO A 162 9.28 -11.67 -3.94
C PRO A 162 9.30 -13.09 -4.51
N GLY A 163 9.57 -13.23 -5.81
CA GLY A 163 9.63 -14.56 -6.45
C GLY A 163 10.75 -15.45 -5.88
N PRO A 164 10.67 -16.78 -6.12
CA PRO A 164 11.58 -17.76 -5.53
C PRO A 164 13.05 -17.52 -5.95
N PRO A 165 14.02 -17.83 -5.07
CA PRO A 165 15.44 -17.69 -5.39
C PRO A 165 15.93 -18.80 -6.33
N LYS A 166 17.13 -18.62 -6.87
CA LYS A 166 17.85 -19.67 -7.60
C LYS A 166 19.00 -20.18 -6.75
N CYS A 167 19.10 -21.49 -6.61
CA CYS A 167 20.28 -22.15 -6.05
C CYS A 167 21.35 -22.25 -7.14
N ILE A 168 22.56 -21.77 -6.86
CA ILE A 168 23.65 -21.73 -7.84
C ILE A 168 24.98 -22.17 -7.23
N LYS A 169 25.75 -22.94 -7.99
CA LYS A 169 27.13 -23.29 -7.64
C LYS A 169 28.06 -22.16 -8.08
N VAL A 170 28.61 -21.43 -7.12
CA VAL A 170 29.63 -20.40 -7.36
C VAL A 170 31.01 -20.97 -7.04
N GLU A 171 31.91 -20.96 -8.01
CA GLU A 171 33.28 -21.46 -7.88
C GLU A 171 34.23 -20.68 -8.80
N CYS A 172 34.99 -19.74 -8.23
CA CYS A 172 35.93 -18.93 -8.99
C CYS A 172 37.24 -19.69 -9.26
N ALA A 173 37.74 -19.62 -10.49
CA ALA A 173 39.04 -20.17 -10.87
C ALA A 173 40.19 -19.48 -10.10
N ASP A 174 41.23 -20.23 -9.74
CA ASP A 174 42.34 -19.71 -8.92
C ASP A 174 43.11 -18.57 -9.64
N PRO A 175 43.29 -17.39 -9.02
CA PRO A 175 43.89 -16.24 -9.70
C PRO A 175 45.35 -16.47 -10.10
N LYS A 176 45.65 -16.21 -11.38
CA LYS A 176 47.01 -16.23 -11.93
C LYS A 176 47.51 -14.79 -12.06
N VAL A 177 48.34 -14.36 -11.11
CA VAL A 177 48.99 -13.05 -11.09
C VAL A 177 50.47 -13.26 -11.41
N ASP A 178 50.85 -13.07 -12.68
CA ASP A 178 52.25 -13.18 -13.09
C ASP A 178 53.11 -12.16 -12.35
N ASN A 179 54.23 -12.59 -11.77
CA ASN A 179 55.08 -11.81 -10.86
C ASN A 179 54.37 -11.28 -9.59
N GLY A 180 53.27 -11.91 -9.17
CA GLY A 180 52.67 -11.73 -7.86
C GLY A 180 52.86 -12.93 -6.93
N GLU A 181 52.66 -12.71 -5.63
CA GLU A 181 52.55 -13.75 -4.60
C GLU A 181 51.24 -13.59 -3.82
N TRP A 182 50.63 -14.72 -3.45
CA TRP A 182 49.46 -14.76 -2.56
C TRP A 182 49.91 -14.41 -1.13
N VAL A 183 49.17 -13.52 -0.47
CA VAL A 183 49.49 -13.02 0.88
C VAL A 183 48.53 -13.58 1.92
N SER A 184 47.22 -13.57 1.62
CA SER A 184 46.18 -13.92 2.59
C SER A 184 44.83 -14.22 1.92
N GLY A 185 43.88 -14.70 2.72
CA GLY A 185 42.51 -15.00 2.31
C GLY A 185 42.25 -16.49 2.14
N SER A 186 41.37 -16.81 1.19
CA SER A 186 40.87 -18.15 0.89
C SER A 186 41.90 -18.99 0.13
N ARG A 187 41.70 -20.31 0.15
CA ARG A 187 42.41 -21.28 -0.70
C ARG A 187 41.39 -22.06 -1.56
N PRO A 188 41.78 -22.58 -2.73
CA PRO A 188 40.87 -23.33 -3.61
C PRO A 188 40.18 -24.51 -2.90
N PRO A 189 38.91 -24.81 -3.23
CA PRO A 189 38.06 -24.13 -4.20
C PRO A 189 37.44 -22.84 -3.66
N HIS A 190 37.52 -21.75 -4.43
CA HIS A 190 37.05 -20.42 -4.03
C HIS A 190 35.54 -20.27 -4.27
N LYS A 191 34.74 -20.31 -3.20
CA LYS A 191 33.27 -20.14 -3.25
C LYS A 191 32.85 -18.66 -3.31
N TYR A 192 31.55 -18.39 -3.46
CA TYR A 192 30.99 -17.04 -3.32
C TYR A 192 31.49 -16.33 -2.06
N GLN A 193 31.80 -15.02 -2.17
CA GLN A 193 32.39 -14.18 -1.11
C GLN A 193 33.76 -14.65 -0.57
N ALA A 194 34.38 -15.67 -1.15
CA ALA A 194 35.78 -15.97 -0.89
C ALA A 194 36.65 -14.78 -1.31
N THR A 195 37.41 -14.23 -0.39
CA THR A 195 38.37 -13.15 -0.64
C THR A 195 39.79 -13.69 -0.71
N VAL A 196 40.65 -13.08 -1.54
CA VAL A 196 42.09 -13.37 -1.64
C VAL A 196 42.88 -12.10 -1.90
N THR A 197 44.07 -11.98 -1.29
CA THR A 197 44.94 -10.80 -1.43
C THR A 197 46.30 -11.19 -1.98
N TYR A 198 46.77 -10.45 -2.97
CA TYR A 198 48.08 -10.61 -3.62
C TYR A 198 48.98 -9.39 -3.42
N ARG A 199 50.30 -9.58 -3.53
CA ARG A 199 51.31 -8.53 -3.61
C ARG A 199 52.24 -8.80 -4.79
N CYS A 200 52.74 -7.76 -5.44
CA CYS A 200 53.76 -7.93 -6.48
C CYS A 200 55.14 -8.25 -5.90
N ASN A 201 55.89 -9.07 -6.64
CA ASN A 201 57.27 -9.43 -6.32
C ASN A 201 58.21 -8.21 -6.44
N ALA A 202 59.38 -8.29 -5.80
CA ALA A 202 60.36 -7.21 -5.83
C ALA A 202 60.72 -6.80 -7.28
N GLY A 203 60.71 -5.49 -7.55
CA GLY A 203 60.90 -4.93 -8.89
C GLY A 203 59.61 -4.71 -9.68
N TYR A 204 58.45 -5.21 -9.24
CA TYR A 204 57.16 -5.02 -9.91
C TYR A 204 56.21 -4.12 -9.12
N LYS A 205 55.35 -3.39 -9.83
CA LYS A 205 54.28 -2.55 -9.27
C LYS A 205 52.92 -3.14 -9.66
N MET A 206 51.94 -3.02 -8.77
CA MET A 206 50.58 -3.48 -9.02
C MET A 206 49.74 -2.47 -9.83
N GLU A 207 48.93 -3.01 -10.73
CA GLU A 207 47.85 -2.35 -11.47
C GLU A 207 46.54 -3.11 -11.19
N GLY A 208 45.52 -2.40 -10.68
CA GLY A 208 44.32 -2.99 -10.09
C GLY A 208 44.40 -3.10 -8.56
N GLU A 209 43.35 -3.63 -7.94
CA GLU A 209 43.29 -3.81 -6.49
C GLU A 209 44.03 -5.08 -6.03
N PRO A 210 44.70 -5.07 -4.86
CA PRO A 210 45.41 -6.23 -4.33
C PRO A 210 44.47 -7.32 -3.81
N THR A 211 43.25 -6.96 -3.40
CA THR A 211 42.26 -7.88 -2.83
C THR A 211 41.12 -8.10 -3.83
N LEU A 212 40.77 -9.37 -4.02
CA LEU A 212 39.72 -9.83 -4.90
C LEU A 212 38.63 -10.55 -4.11
N GLU A 213 37.37 -10.40 -4.52
CA GLU A 213 36.24 -11.16 -4.00
C GLU A 213 35.60 -12.01 -5.11
N CYS A 214 35.28 -13.27 -4.80
CA CYS A 214 34.59 -14.17 -5.73
C CYS A 214 33.09 -13.82 -5.83
N GLY A 215 32.73 -13.16 -6.92
CA GLY A 215 31.38 -12.70 -7.19
C GLY A 215 30.40 -13.83 -7.54
N ILE A 216 29.10 -13.52 -7.45
CA ILE A 216 27.99 -14.47 -7.64
C ILE A 216 27.92 -15.09 -9.05
N ASN A 217 28.60 -14.49 -10.02
CA ASN A 217 28.78 -14.96 -11.40
C ASN A 217 30.04 -15.85 -11.58
N SER A 218 30.68 -16.28 -10.50
CA SER A 218 31.99 -16.99 -10.49
C SER A 218 33.14 -16.20 -11.14
N GLN A 219 33.12 -14.87 -11.02
CA GLN A 219 34.20 -13.98 -11.47
C GLN A 219 34.78 -13.16 -10.30
N TRP A 220 36.07 -12.89 -10.36
CA TRP A 220 36.75 -12.04 -9.38
C TRP A 220 36.43 -10.57 -9.61
N THR A 221 35.96 -9.90 -8.55
CA THR A 221 35.72 -8.44 -8.53
C THR A 221 36.84 -7.77 -7.72
N PRO A 222 37.41 -6.63 -8.16
CA PRO A 222 37.15 -5.91 -9.42
C PRO A 222 37.76 -6.57 -10.67
N GLY A 223 38.66 -7.53 -10.50
CA GLY A 223 39.33 -8.26 -11.59
C GLY A 223 40.77 -8.59 -11.21
N ILE A 224 41.33 -9.67 -11.76
CA ILE A 224 42.68 -10.15 -11.42
C ILE A 224 43.72 -9.05 -11.71
N PRO A 225 44.56 -8.63 -10.72
CA PRO A 225 45.49 -7.53 -10.88
C PRO A 225 46.69 -7.95 -11.73
N LYS A 226 47.43 -6.96 -12.23
CA LYS A 226 48.65 -7.16 -13.00
C LYS A 226 49.84 -6.60 -12.25
N CYS A 227 50.97 -7.30 -12.31
CA CYS A 227 52.25 -6.81 -11.81
C CYS A 227 53.12 -6.38 -13.00
N THR A 228 53.26 -5.08 -13.22
CA THR A 228 54.09 -4.52 -14.30
C THR A 228 55.48 -4.16 -13.80
N ALA A 229 56.50 -4.34 -14.65
CA ALA A 229 57.88 -4.13 -14.27
C ALA A 229 58.12 -2.65 -13.94
N THR A 230 58.64 -2.36 -12.75
CA THR A 230 58.96 -0.98 -12.35
C THR A 230 60.13 -0.52 -13.20
N ALA A 231 59.89 0.45 -14.08
CA ALA A 231 60.91 0.96 -14.97
C ALA A 231 62.06 1.59 -14.16
N VAL A 232 63.17 0.85 -14.01
CA VAL A 232 64.39 1.32 -13.37
C VAL A 232 65.05 2.35 -14.29
N LYS A 233 64.57 3.59 -14.23
CA LYS A 233 65.23 4.73 -14.87
C LYS A 233 66.67 4.77 -14.33
N PRO A 234 67.71 4.70 -15.18
CA PRO A 234 69.09 4.65 -14.68
C PRO A 234 69.43 5.92 -13.91
N THR A 235 69.41 5.85 -12.59
CA THR A 235 69.88 6.90 -11.70
C THR A 235 71.40 6.93 -11.81
N LYS A 236 71.90 7.74 -12.75
CA LYS A 236 73.30 8.21 -12.75
C LYS A 236 73.66 8.61 -11.32
N PRO A 237 74.82 8.19 -10.77
CA PRO A 237 75.22 8.57 -9.42
C PRO A 237 75.24 10.10 -9.26
N THR A 238 74.25 10.63 -8.53
CA THR A 238 74.19 12.04 -8.17
C THR A 238 75.08 12.26 -6.97
N LEU A 239 76.18 13.00 -7.16
CA LEU A 239 77.04 13.42 -6.06
C LEU A 239 76.22 14.26 -5.07
N VAL A 240 76.25 13.88 -3.79
CA VAL A 240 75.46 14.54 -2.74
C VAL A 240 76.17 15.82 -2.29
N THR A 241 75.78 16.95 -2.88
CA THR A 241 76.25 18.28 -2.44
C THR A 241 75.17 18.93 -1.57
N THR A 242 75.39 18.93 -0.26
CA THR A 242 74.43 19.46 0.73
C THR A 242 74.46 20.99 0.77
N THR A 243 73.32 21.64 0.53
CA THR A 243 73.08 23.05 0.84
C THR A 243 71.76 23.21 1.62
N MET A 244 71.74 24.13 2.58
CA MET A 244 70.62 24.30 3.51
C MET A 244 69.54 25.26 2.94
N PRO A 245 68.25 25.05 3.27
CA PRO A 245 67.16 25.91 2.81
C PRO A 245 67.09 27.23 3.60
N ASN A 246 66.53 28.27 2.98
CA ASN A 246 66.21 29.56 3.59
C ASN A 246 64.68 29.76 3.60
N PRO A 247 64.09 30.48 4.58
CA PRO A 247 62.65 30.44 4.84
C PRO A 247 61.80 31.38 3.95
N VAL A 248 60.48 31.09 3.91
CA VAL A 248 59.46 31.85 3.16
C VAL A 248 58.58 32.67 4.12
N PRO A 249 58.28 33.95 3.85
CA PRO A 249 57.40 34.78 4.68
C PRO A 249 55.89 34.54 4.41
N PRO A 250 55.00 34.88 5.37
CA PRO A 250 53.56 34.65 5.27
C PRO A 250 52.81 35.79 4.55
N HIS A 251 51.52 35.59 4.24
CA HIS A 251 50.64 36.64 3.72
C HIS A 251 49.22 36.63 4.33
N ASP A 252 48.85 37.80 4.85
CA ASP A 252 47.51 38.31 5.20
C ASP A 252 46.61 38.51 3.95
N ASN A 253 45.28 38.78 4.01
CA ASN A 253 44.19 38.52 4.99
C ASN A 253 42.80 38.96 4.41
N SER A 254 41.73 38.74 5.19
CA SER A 254 40.42 39.48 5.26
C SER A 254 39.64 39.90 4.00
N ASN A 255 38.33 39.55 3.93
CA ASN A 255 37.22 40.53 4.00
C ASN A 255 35.79 39.92 4.00
N THR A 256 34.80 40.75 4.35
CA THR A 256 33.33 40.52 4.32
C THR A 256 32.70 41.29 3.13
N SER A 257 31.38 41.42 2.87
CA SER A 257 30.11 41.19 3.59
C SER A 257 28.98 40.93 2.53
N THR A 258 27.64 40.92 2.70
CA THR A 258 26.69 41.40 3.74
C THR A 258 25.37 40.59 3.67
N ILE A 259 24.50 40.67 4.69
CA ILE A 259 23.11 40.15 4.67
C ILE A 259 22.15 41.17 4.04
N VAL A 260 21.19 40.71 3.21
CA VAL A 260 19.87 41.35 3.01
C VAL A 260 18.79 40.27 2.87
N GLY A 261 17.64 40.46 3.51
CA GLY A 261 16.43 39.67 3.29
C GLY A 261 15.25 40.57 2.94
N VAL A 262 14.21 40.03 2.30
CA VAL A 262 13.00 40.77 1.91
C VAL A 262 11.75 39.97 2.29
N VAL A 263 10.78 40.65 2.90
CA VAL A 263 9.46 40.10 3.22
C VAL A 263 8.44 40.71 2.24
N VAL A 264 7.60 39.87 1.66
CA VAL A 264 6.36 40.28 0.97
C VAL A 264 5.26 39.30 1.38
N GLY A 265 4.08 39.84 1.69
CA GLY A 265 2.86 39.06 1.88
C GLY A 265 1.66 39.89 1.43
N LEU A 266 0.54 39.24 1.13
CA LEU A 266 -0.76 39.91 0.91
C LEU A 266 -1.94 38.94 1.08
N LEU A 267 -3.11 39.51 1.28
CA LEU A 267 -4.37 38.86 1.67
C LEU A 267 -5.07 38.16 0.50
N LEU A 268 -5.87 37.14 0.81
CA LEU A 268 -7.18 36.92 0.18
C LEU A 268 -8.22 36.53 1.24
N VAL A 269 -9.49 36.84 0.97
CA VAL A 269 -10.63 36.72 1.91
C VAL A 269 -11.86 36.22 1.16
N GLY A 270 -12.68 35.35 1.78
CA GLY A 270 -14.06 35.12 1.32
C GLY A 270 -14.70 33.80 1.80
N GLY A 271 -16.01 33.85 2.05
CA GLY A 271 -16.88 32.65 2.09
C GLY A 271 -17.70 32.44 3.38
N GLY A 272 -18.97 32.89 3.38
CA GLY A 272 -19.99 32.51 4.37
C GLY A 272 -20.52 33.66 5.25
N ALA A 273 -21.79 33.69 5.66
CA ALA A 273 -22.93 32.81 5.32
C ALA A 273 -24.30 33.44 5.73
N VAL A 274 -25.39 32.68 5.51
CA VAL A 274 -26.74 32.80 6.12
C VAL A 274 -27.76 33.81 5.54
N GLY A 275 -28.95 33.27 5.20
CA GLY A 275 -30.26 33.94 5.29
C GLY A 275 -30.80 34.65 4.03
N LEU A 276 -32.12 34.78 3.83
CA LEU A 276 -33.26 34.09 4.45
C LEU A 276 -34.53 34.28 3.58
N TRP A 277 -35.36 33.24 3.45
CA TRP A 277 -36.82 33.24 3.12
C TRP A 277 -37.41 34.15 2.02
N MET A 278 -38.32 33.58 1.23
CA MET A 278 -39.63 34.20 0.92
C MET A 278 -40.67 33.10 0.62
N CYS A 279 -41.94 33.36 0.94
CA CYS A 279 -43.05 32.43 0.76
C CYS A 279 -44.11 33.05 -0.19
N LYS A 280 -44.80 32.24 -0.99
CA LYS A 280 -45.93 32.69 -1.82
C LYS A 280 -47.08 31.69 -1.84
N LYS A 281 -48.30 32.23 -1.90
CA LYS A 281 -49.59 31.53 -1.75
C LYS A 281 -50.59 32.10 -2.78
N LYS A 282 -51.66 31.34 -3.06
CA LYS A 282 -52.75 31.62 -4.03
C LYS A 282 -52.34 31.51 -5.52
N SER A 283 -53.26 31.27 -6.44
CA SER A 283 -54.74 31.20 -6.32
C SER A 283 -55.37 30.10 -7.14
N GLU A 284 -56.67 29.87 -6.89
CA GLU A 284 -57.58 29.04 -7.66
C GLU A 284 -57.67 29.45 -9.15
N ARG A 285 -57.93 28.48 -10.02
CA ARG A 285 -58.98 28.54 -11.04
C ARG A 285 -59.60 27.16 -11.20
#